data_AF-A0A094DXY3-F1
#
_entry.id   AF-A0A094DXY3-F1
#
_cell.length_a   1.000
_cell.length_b   1.000
_cell.length_c   1.000
_cell.angle_alpha   90.00
_cell.angle_beta   90.00
_cell.angle_gamma   90.00
#
_symmetry.space_group_name_H-M   'P 1'
#
loop_
_entity.id
_entity.type
_entity.pdbx_description
1 polymer ?
#
loop_
_entity_poly.entity_id
_entity_poly.type
_entity_poly.pdbx_seq_one_letter_code
_entity_poly.pdbx_strand_id
1 'polypeptide(L)'
;MAETKILLPKSEDVTLDSLPVSSPSFKGRLNLSSFAFSAPATQTLRRSPRSLTPKVEASNSLSQISVVKIEPSASSSQTSVVKTEPSASPSPARKRGTDTPSLSSSPSKKSRSRTPAGYAHPSKYAHLNELVDILEPNLICAFVGLNPGIRTATDGHAYSHPSNRFWKLLYSSGLTTRLMKPVEDRSLPALYGLGNTNIVARPTRNGAELSKQEMDDSVAVLEEKMRMFKPEAVCIVGKSIWESIWRVRHGRAIKKEEFRYGWQDDSEAIGKPDGLKEEGEEGEVWKGARVFVATTTSGLAANPTQAEKEKIWRELGVWAEKRRREKAGEVVEVVEVVAGGVVGEVLLN
;
A
#
# COMPACT_ATOMS: atom_id res chain seq x y z
N MET A 1 -0.25 -68.83 4.76
CA MET A 1 -1.68 -69.14 4.97
C MET A 1 -2.40 -67.82 5.15
N ALA A 2 -3.21 -67.45 4.16
CA ALA A 2 -3.88 -66.16 4.09
C ALA A 2 -5.26 -66.28 4.75
N GLU A 3 -5.53 -65.46 5.76
CA GLU A 3 -6.84 -65.38 6.39
C GLU A 3 -7.69 -64.30 5.72
N THR A 4 -8.71 -64.76 5.01
CA THR A 4 -9.71 -63.96 4.31
C THR A 4 -10.79 -63.56 5.32
N LYS A 5 -10.80 -62.29 5.77
CA LYS A 5 -11.94 -61.72 6.50
C LYS A 5 -13.04 -61.34 5.51
N ILE A 6 -14.09 -62.14 5.50
CA ILE A 6 -15.33 -61.93 4.75
C ILE A 6 -16.19 -60.89 5.48
N LEU A 7 -16.54 -59.81 4.77
CA LEU A 7 -17.50 -58.79 5.21
C LEU A 7 -18.94 -59.28 4.98
N LEU A 8 -19.79 -59.12 5.99
CA LEU A 8 -21.25 -59.31 5.90
C LEU A 8 -21.93 -58.03 5.37
N PRO A 9 -22.95 -58.14 4.50
CA PRO A 9 -23.69 -56.98 4.00
C PRO A 9 -24.77 -56.56 5.02
N LYS A 10 -24.81 -55.28 5.37
CA LYS A 10 -25.98 -54.67 6.02
C LYS A 10 -26.87 -54.03 4.96
N SER A 11 -28.06 -54.59 4.82
CA SER A 11 -29.20 -54.05 4.09
C SER A 11 -29.93 -53.03 4.96
N GLU A 12 -29.94 -51.75 4.56
CA GLU A 12 -31.02 -50.82 4.92
C GLU A 12 -31.31 -49.94 3.70
N ASP A 13 -32.37 -50.30 2.99
CA ASP A 13 -33.08 -49.47 2.03
C ASP A 13 -33.70 -48.28 2.79
N VAL A 14 -33.16 -47.08 2.58
CA VAL A 14 -33.81 -45.83 3.00
C VAL A 14 -34.45 -45.21 1.77
N THR A 15 -35.76 -45.42 1.68
CA THR A 15 -36.73 -44.70 0.86
C THR A 15 -36.47 -43.19 0.86
N LEU A 16 -36.18 -42.66 -0.32
CA LEU A 16 -35.94 -41.24 -0.58
C LEU A 16 -37.28 -40.58 -0.92
N ASP A 17 -38.08 -40.31 0.11
CA ASP A 17 -39.39 -39.66 -0.05
C ASP A 17 -39.38 -38.23 0.52
N SER A 18 -39.58 -37.27 -0.40
CA SER A 18 -40.11 -35.92 -0.19
C SER A 18 -39.49 -35.02 0.91
N LEU A 19 -38.45 -34.26 0.55
CA LEU A 19 -38.14 -32.98 1.22
C LEU A 19 -38.98 -31.86 0.57
N PRO A 20 -39.62 -30.96 1.35
CA PRO A 20 -40.41 -29.87 0.79
C PRO A 20 -39.51 -28.83 0.13
N VAL A 21 -39.51 -28.82 -1.21
CA VAL A 21 -38.87 -27.77 -2.00
C VAL A 21 -39.69 -26.49 -1.83
N SER A 22 -39.10 -25.49 -1.16
CA SER A 22 -39.67 -24.15 -1.08
C SER A 22 -39.89 -23.60 -2.49
N SER A 23 -41.15 -23.27 -2.81
CA SER A 23 -41.49 -22.67 -4.08
C SER A 23 -40.86 -21.27 -4.18
N PRO A 24 -40.23 -20.90 -5.31
CA PRO A 24 -39.63 -19.58 -5.46
C PRO A 24 -40.69 -18.49 -5.23
N SER A 25 -40.38 -17.48 -4.41
CA SER A 25 -41.36 -16.45 -4.01
C SER A 25 -41.76 -15.48 -5.13
N PHE A 26 -41.14 -15.60 -6.31
CA PHE A 26 -41.42 -14.75 -7.46
C PHE A 26 -42.51 -15.36 -8.34
N LYS A 27 -43.76 -14.93 -8.13
CA LYS A 27 -44.93 -15.27 -8.98
C LYS A 27 -45.13 -14.26 -10.14
N GLY A 28 -44.07 -13.57 -10.55
CA GLY A 28 -44.10 -12.62 -11.67
C GLY A 28 -43.61 -13.28 -12.97
N ARG A 29 -44.23 -12.94 -14.10
CA ARG A 29 -43.61 -13.22 -15.41
C ARG A 29 -42.43 -12.24 -15.55
N LEU A 30 -41.21 -12.76 -15.57
CA LEU A 30 -40.01 -11.96 -15.81
C LEU A 30 -40.04 -11.49 -17.27
N ASN A 31 -40.36 -10.21 -17.48
CA ASN A 31 -40.36 -9.65 -18.82
C ASN A 31 -38.93 -9.30 -19.23
N LEU A 32 -38.24 -10.22 -19.90
CA LEU A 32 -36.85 -10.05 -20.35
C LEU A 32 -36.64 -8.80 -21.23
N SER A 33 -37.69 -8.27 -21.86
CA SER A 33 -37.60 -7.04 -22.67
C SER A 33 -37.37 -5.78 -21.84
N SER A 34 -37.69 -5.76 -20.54
CA SER A 34 -37.39 -4.62 -19.66
C SER A 34 -35.91 -4.52 -19.28
N PHE A 35 -35.12 -5.58 -19.54
CA PHE A 35 -33.69 -5.63 -19.28
C PHE A 35 -32.84 -5.60 -20.56
N ALA A 36 -33.49 -5.47 -21.72
CA ALA A 36 -32.80 -5.32 -22.99
C ALA A 36 -32.11 -3.95 -23.05
N PHE A 37 -30.79 -3.96 -23.23
CA PHE A 37 -30.00 -2.76 -23.45
C PHE A 37 -30.44 -2.07 -24.74
N SER A 38 -31.03 -0.88 -24.63
CA SER A 38 -31.41 -0.06 -25.78
C SER A 38 -30.25 0.88 -26.11
N ALA A 39 -29.51 0.56 -27.18
CA ALA A 39 -28.42 1.40 -27.65
C ALA A 39 -28.98 2.75 -28.15
N PRO A 40 -28.47 3.91 -27.70
CA PRO A 40 -28.86 5.18 -28.26
C PRO A 40 -28.44 5.26 -29.73
N ALA A 41 -29.30 5.85 -30.57
CA ALA A 41 -29.01 6.14 -31.97
C ALA A 41 -27.67 6.86 -32.08
N THR A 42 -26.79 6.32 -32.91
CA THR A 42 -25.44 6.82 -33.21
C THR A 42 -25.43 8.33 -33.39
N GLN A 43 -24.95 9.06 -32.37
CA GLN A 43 -24.53 10.43 -32.57
C GLN A 43 -23.31 10.40 -33.51
N THR A 44 -23.47 11.04 -34.66
CA THR A 44 -22.40 11.25 -35.63
C THR A 44 -21.16 11.82 -34.95
N LEU A 45 -20.06 11.07 -34.98
CA LEU A 45 -18.75 11.54 -34.52
C LEU A 45 -18.37 12.81 -35.30
N ARG A 46 -18.42 13.97 -34.64
CA ARG A 46 -17.81 15.21 -35.14
C ARG A 46 -16.29 14.99 -35.19
N ARG A 47 -15.76 14.86 -36.42
CA ARG A 47 -14.32 14.83 -36.70
C ARG A 47 -13.69 16.18 -36.31
N SER A 48 -12.68 16.14 -35.44
CA SER A 48 -11.80 17.29 -35.18
C SER A 48 -10.86 17.54 -36.37
N PRO A 49 -10.54 18.80 -36.72
CA PRO A 49 -9.64 19.10 -37.82
C PRO A 49 -8.20 18.66 -37.54
N ARG A 50 -7.62 18.04 -38.57
CA ARG A 50 -6.28 17.47 -38.72
C ARG A 50 -5.20 18.56 -38.57
N SER A 51 -4.23 18.35 -37.69
CA SER A 51 -2.96 19.09 -37.70
C SER A 51 -2.01 18.42 -38.70
N LEU A 52 -1.38 19.26 -39.52
CA LEU A 52 -0.59 18.91 -40.69
C LEU A 52 0.81 18.43 -40.28
N THR A 53 1.22 17.26 -40.79
CA THR A 53 2.62 16.84 -40.87
C THR A 53 3.21 17.30 -42.20
N PRO A 54 4.42 17.87 -42.28
CA PRO A 54 5.15 17.93 -43.53
C PRO A 54 5.91 16.63 -43.79
N LYS A 55 5.79 16.16 -45.03
CA LYS A 55 6.53 15.05 -45.63
C LYS A 55 7.75 15.66 -46.35
N VAL A 56 8.96 15.18 -46.08
CA VAL A 56 10.12 15.41 -46.94
C VAL A 56 10.68 14.04 -47.31
N GLU A 57 10.85 13.86 -48.62
CA GLU A 57 11.29 12.64 -49.28
C GLU A 57 12.80 12.40 -49.19
N ALA A 58 13.14 11.13 -49.40
CA ALA A 58 14.46 10.54 -49.26
C ALA A 58 15.42 10.92 -50.41
N SER A 59 16.71 10.81 -50.14
CA SER A 59 17.74 10.50 -51.14
C SER A 59 18.88 9.70 -50.51
N ASN A 60 19.28 8.67 -51.25
CA ASN A 60 20.25 7.61 -50.97
C ASN A 60 21.65 8.08 -50.51
N SER A 61 22.34 7.28 -49.70
CA SER A 61 23.39 6.35 -50.20
C SER A 61 24.07 5.56 -49.08
N LEU A 62 24.55 4.37 -49.44
CA LEU A 62 25.28 3.40 -48.62
C LEU A 62 26.65 3.92 -48.15
N SER A 63 27.11 3.48 -46.97
CA SER A 63 28.19 2.49 -46.80
C SER A 63 28.98 2.62 -45.48
N GLN A 64 29.19 1.45 -44.87
CA GLN A 64 30.40 0.98 -44.18
C GLN A 64 30.79 1.49 -42.77
N ILE A 65 30.59 0.55 -41.84
CA ILE A 65 31.43 0.15 -40.70
C ILE A 65 32.87 0.70 -40.73
N SER A 66 33.33 1.25 -39.61
CA SER A 66 34.65 0.95 -39.01
C SER A 66 34.72 1.39 -37.55
N VAL A 67 35.28 0.49 -36.75
CA VAL A 67 35.61 0.57 -35.32
C VAL A 67 36.87 1.43 -35.12
N VAL A 68 37.02 2.11 -33.97
CA VAL A 68 38.19 2.06 -33.06
C VAL A 68 38.14 3.17 -31.97
N LYS A 69 38.03 2.67 -30.74
CA LYS A 69 38.55 3.07 -29.41
C LYS A 69 39.67 4.14 -29.33
N ILE A 70 39.63 4.98 -28.28
CA ILE A 70 40.68 5.20 -27.24
C ILE A 70 40.34 6.46 -26.39
N GLU A 71 40.40 6.33 -25.06
CA GLU A 71 40.29 7.35 -24.00
C GLU A 71 41.68 8.04 -23.72
N PRO A 72 41.91 8.72 -22.57
CA PRO A 72 41.42 10.03 -22.14
C PRO A 72 42.58 11.01 -21.83
N SER A 73 42.31 12.29 -21.57
CA SER A 73 43.29 13.17 -20.90
C SER A 73 42.63 14.34 -20.15
N ALA A 74 43.34 14.74 -19.09
CA ALA A 74 42.87 15.46 -17.91
C ALA A 74 43.22 16.96 -17.90
N SER A 75 42.54 17.68 -16.98
CA SER A 75 43.01 18.79 -16.11
C SER A 75 43.84 19.95 -16.69
N SER A 76 43.37 21.20 -16.53
CA SER A 76 43.91 22.16 -15.54
C SER A 76 43.37 23.59 -15.71
N SER A 77 43.16 24.22 -14.56
CA SER A 77 42.75 25.59 -14.24
C SER A 77 43.65 26.71 -14.76
N GLN A 78 43.10 27.93 -14.90
CA GLN A 78 43.73 29.19 -14.44
C GLN A 78 42.75 30.39 -14.39
N THR A 79 42.98 31.24 -13.39
CA THR A 79 42.22 32.41 -12.89
C THR A 79 42.90 33.74 -13.21
N SER A 80 42.14 34.84 -13.41
CA SER A 80 42.43 36.26 -12.99
C SER A 80 41.29 37.19 -13.51
N VAL A 81 40.40 37.80 -12.72
CA VAL A 81 40.45 39.10 -11.96
C VAL A 81 40.94 40.29 -12.81
N VAL A 82 40.17 41.36 -13.10
CA VAL A 82 39.99 42.59 -12.29
C VAL A 82 38.82 43.50 -12.80
N LYS A 83 38.16 44.13 -11.81
CA LYS A 83 37.20 45.25 -11.72
C LYS A 83 37.24 46.39 -12.76
N THR A 84 36.08 47.01 -13.03
CA THR A 84 35.76 48.42 -12.64
C THR A 84 34.29 48.81 -12.95
N GLU A 85 33.60 49.34 -11.93
CA GLU A 85 32.47 50.29 -11.98
C GLU A 85 33.07 51.73 -11.86
N PRO A 86 32.37 52.87 -12.15
CA PRO A 86 31.02 53.18 -11.66
C PRO A 86 30.11 54.20 -12.44
N SER A 87 28.87 54.30 -11.95
CA SER A 87 28.02 55.51 -11.73
C SER A 87 27.28 56.29 -12.85
N ALA A 88 25.95 56.39 -12.62
CA ALA A 88 25.06 57.57 -12.66
C ALA A 88 24.49 58.17 -13.98
N SER A 89 23.17 58.00 -14.14
CA SER A 89 22.02 58.90 -14.51
C SER A 89 22.25 60.28 -15.17
N PRO A 90 21.25 60.96 -15.82
CA PRO A 90 19.78 60.77 -15.77
C PRO A 90 18.98 60.93 -17.11
N SER A 91 17.66 60.76 -16.99
CA SER A 91 16.56 60.88 -17.99
C SER A 91 16.45 62.21 -18.78
N PRO A 92 15.60 62.28 -19.83
CA PRO A 92 14.31 62.95 -19.63
C PRO A 92 13.10 62.35 -20.37
N ALA A 93 11.92 62.75 -19.91
CA ALA A 93 10.58 62.32 -20.28
C ALA A 93 10.03 62.93 -21.59
N ARG A 94 9.04 62.25 -22.21
CA ARG A 94 8.05 62.91 -23.08
C ARG A 94 6.69 62.19 -23.09
N LYS A 95 5.63 62.98 -22.89
CA LYS A 95 4.19 62.63 -22.85
C LYS A 95 3.50 62.73 -24.23
N ARG A 96 2.51 61.86 -24.49
CA ARG A 96 1.18 62.08 -25.15
C ARG A 96 0.47 60.71 -25.26
N GLY A 97 -0.72 60.44 -24.69
CA GLY A 97 -2.07 60.88 -25.09
C GLY A 97 -2.52 60.08 -26.33
N THR A 98 -3.58 59.26 -26.38
CA THR A 98 -4.98 59.41 -25.94
C THR A 98 -5.79 58.09 -26.12
N ASP A 99 -6.78 57.87 -25.22
CA ASP A 99 -8.16 57.35 -25.39
C ASP A 99 -8.56 55.90 -25.75
N THR A 100 -9.05 55.17 -24.71
CA THR A 100 -10.24 54.25 -24.60
C THR A 100 -10.33 52.92 -25.38
N PRO A 101 -11.17 51.93 -24.95
CA PRO A 101 -11.64 51.57 -23.61
C PRO A 101 -11.37 50.09 -23.24
N SER A 102 -11.53 49.82 -21.95
CA SER A 102 -11.57 48.49 -21.32
C SER A 102 -12.71 47.61 -21.86
N LEU A 103 -12.47 46.29 -21.92
CA LEU A 103 -13.33 45.19 -21.43
C LEU A 103 -12.86 43.84 -22.03
N SER A 104 -12.10 43.06 -21.27
CA SER A 104 -12.28 41.60 -21.16
C SER A 104 -11.45 41.06 -20.00
N SER A 105 -12.06 41.06 -18.83
CA SER A 105 -11.58 40.31 -17.68
C SER A 105 -11.56 38.82 -18.03
N SER A 106 -10.36 38.28 -18.21
CA SER A 106 -10.17 36.83 -18.28
C SER A 106 -10.64 36.21 -16.95
N PRO A 107 -11.53 35.20 -16.95
CA PRO A 107 -12.00 34.61 -15.72
C PRO A 107 -10.85 33.83 -15.09
N SER A 108 -10.33 34.36 -13.98
CA SER A 108 -9.45 33.64 -13.08
C SER A 108 -10.15 32.35 -12.67
N LYS A 109 -9.55 31.21 -13.03
CA LYS A 109 -10.02 29.89 -12.59
C LYS A 109 -9.98 29.87 -11.07
N LYS A 110 -11.11 30.13 -10.43
CA LYS A 110 -11.32 29.84 -9.01
C LYS A 110 -10.96 28.38 -8.81
N SER A 111 -9.84 28.13 -8.12
CA SER A 111 -9.57 26.86 -7.47
C SER A 111 -10.84 26.54 -6.67
N ARG A 112 -11.63 25.57 -7.15
CA ARG A 112 -12.74 25.04 -6.36
C ARG A 112 -12.08 24.43 -5.14
N SER A 113 -12.17 25.14 -4.01
CA SER A 113 -12.00 24.55 -2.69
C SER A 113 -12.84 23.28 -2.68
N ARG A 114 -12.18 22.13 -2.80
CA ARG A 114 -12.85 20.84 -2.77
C ARG A 114 -13.35 20.70 -1.35
N THR A 115 -14.67 20.71 -1.18
CA THR A 115 -15.31 20.27 0.06
C THR A 115 -14.63 18.97 0.50
N PRO A 116 -14.25 18.81 1.78
CA PRO A 116 -13.73 17.55 2.28
C PRO A 116 -14.69 16.45 1.85
N ALA A 117 -14.18 15.45 1.14
CA ALA A 117 -15.02 14.34 0.71
C ALA A 117 -15.52 13.68 1.99
N GLY A 118 -16.81 13.84 2.29
CA GLY A 118 -17.46 13.13 3.38
C GLY A 118 -17.54 11.64 3.08
N TYR A 119 -18.22 10.92 3.99
CA TYR A 119 -18.51 9.51 3.83
C TYR A 119 -19.05 9.19 2.42
N ALA A 120 -18.52 8.13 1.81
CA ALA A 120 -19.01 7.61 0.54
C ALA A 120 -19.71 6.27 0.76
N HIS A 121 -20.99 6.18 0.38
CA HIS A 121 -21.74 4.93 0.42
C HIS A 121 -21.05 3.82 -0.41
N PRO A 122 -21.05 2.54 0.04
CA PRO A 122 -20.38 1.43 -0.64
C PRO A 122 -20.74 1.29 -2.13
N SER A 123 -21.98 1.57 -2.52
CA SER A 123 -22.45 1.50 -3.92
C SER A 123 -21.65 2.39 -4.89
N LYS A 124 -21.00 3.45 -4.41
CA LYS A 124 -20.18 4.35 -5.25
C LYS A 124 -19.00 3.63 -5.90
N TYR A 125 -18.42 2.63 -5.22
CA TYR A 125 -17.25 1.89 -5.67
C TYR A 125 -17.50 0.40 -5.86
N ALA A 126 -18.77 -0.04 -5.87
CA ALA A 126 -19.14 -1.45 -6.01
C ALA A 126 -18.72 -2.10 -7.35
N HIS A 127 -18.30 -1.29 -8.33
CA HIS A 127 -17.72 -1.76 -9.60
C HIS A 127 -16.23 -2.11 -9.50
N LEU A 128 -15.59 -1.83 -8.37
CA LEU A 128 -14.19 -2.17 -8.11
C LEU A 128 -14.13 -3.43 -7.24
N ASN A 129 -13.19 -4.31 -7.57
CA ASN A 129 -12.91 -5.49 -6.75
C ASN A 129 -12.20 -5.10 -5.46
N GLU A 130 -12.42 -5.89 -4.42
CA GLU A 130 -11.60 -5.85 -3.21
C GLU A 130 -10.18 -6.35 -3.53
N LEU A 131 -9.22 -5.94 -2.70
CA LEU A 131 -7.85 -6.42 -2.84
C LEU A 131 -7.74 -7.78 -2.15
N VAL A 132 -7.18 -8.77 -2.85
CA VAL A 132 -6.87 -10.08 -2.27
C VAL A 132 -5.77 -9.91 -1.22
N ASP A 133 -6.00 -10.44 -0.02
CA ASP A 133 -4.99 -10.43 1.04
C ASP A 133 -3.79 -11.33 0.67
N ILE A 134 -2.62 -10.92 1.14
CA ILE A 134 -1.36 -11.67 1.03
C ILE A 134 -0.99 -12.07 2.45
N LEU A 135 -1.61 -13.13 2.95
CA LEU A 135 -1.40 -13.68 4.27
C LEU A 135 -1.04 -15.16 4.15
N GLU A 136 0.05 -15.55 4.79
CA GLU A 136 0.53 -16.93 4.87
C GLU A 136 0.91 -17.24 6.32
N PRO A 137 0.92 -18.52 6.73
CA PRO A 137 1.47 -18.91 8.03
C PRO A 137 2.93 -18.49 8.18
N ASN A 138 3.39 -18.27 9.42
CA ASN A 138 4.80 -18.03 9.76
C ASN A 138 5.43 -16.74 9.18
N LEU A 139 4.62 -15.77 8.75
CA LEU A 139 5.10 -14.44 8.36
C LEU A 139 5.83 -13.75 9.52
N ILE A 140 6.94 -13.09 9.22
CA ILE A 140 7.66 -12.20 10.14
C ILE A 140 6.81 -10.97 10.42
N CYS A 141 6.18 -10.39 9.39
CA CYS A 141 5.31 -9.23 9.59
C CYS A 141 4.17 -9.16 8.57
N ALA A 142 2.95 -8.93 9.05
CA ALA A 142 1.80 -8.58 8.22
C ALA A 142 1.53 -7.06 8.29
N PHE A 143 1.50 -6.38 7.15
CA PHE A 143 1.16 -4.97 7.07
C PHE A 143 -0.36 -4.80 6.92
N VAL A 144 -0.96 -3.99 7.78
CA VAL A 144 -2.38 -3.67 7.77
C VAL A 144 -2.55 -2.25 7.22
N GLY A 145 -3.00 -2.16 5.97
CA GLY A 145 -3.42 -0.92 5.34
C GLY A 145 -4.83 -0.50 5.77
N LEU A 146 -5.22 0.72 5.38
CA LEU A 146 -6.55 1.24 5.68
C LEU A 146 -7.61 0.52 4.83
N ASN A 147 -7.53 0.73 3.53
CA ASN A 147 -8.40 0.13 2.53
C ASN A 147 -7.78 0.32 1.13
N PRO A 148 -8.21 -0.44 0.11
CA PRO A 148 -7.73 -0.26 -1.25
C PRO A 148 -8.08 1.13 -1.79
N GLY A 149 -7.08 1.89 -2.24
CA GLY A 149 -7.33 3.04 -3.10
C GLY A 149 -7.85 2.61 -4.47
N ILE A 150 -8.51 3.48 -5.22
CA ILE A 150 -9.03 3.17 -6.59
C ILE A 150 -7.97 2.45 -7.45
N ARG A 151 -6.74 2.99 -7.52
CA ARG A 151 -5.66 2.39 -8.33
C ARG A 151 -5.22 1.02 -7.81
N THR A 152 -5.14 0.84 -6.49
CA THR A 152 -4.83 -0.45 -5.85
C THR A 152 -5.88 -1.50 -6.16
N ALA A 153 -7.16 -1.13 -6.10
CA ALA A 153 -8.27 -2.00 -6.46
C ALA A 153 -8.28 -2.35 -7.96
N THR A 154 -8.01 -1.36 -8.83
CA THR A 154 -7.96 -1.59 -10.28
C THR A 154 -6.78 -2.45 -10.71
N ASP A 155 -5.59 -2.21 -10.14
CA ASP A 155 -4.38 -2.97 -10.48
C ASP A 155 -4.37 -4.36 -9.81
N GLY A 156 -5.11 -4.53 -8.71
CA GLY A 156 -5.07 -5.77 -7.91
C GLY A 156 -3.75 -5.96 -7.15
N HIS A 157 -3.04 -4.86 -6.87
CA HIS A 157 -1.73 -4.87 -6.22
C HIS A 157 -1.62 -3.86 -5.08
N ALA A 158 -1.10 -4.31 -3.93
CA ALA A 158 -1.00 -3.51 -2.72
C ALA A 158 -0.19 -2.22 -2.95
N TYR A 159 -0.74 -1.10 -2.49
CA TYR A 159 -0.09 0.22 -2.54
C TYR A 159 0.39 0.65 -3.94
N SER A 160 -0.30 0.24 -5.02
CA SER A 160 0.11 0.51 -6.40
C SER A 160 0.05 1.97 -6.87
N HIS A 161 -0.61 2.86 -6.12
CA HIS A 161 -0.71 4.26 -6.53
C HIS A 161 0.69 4.95 -6.51
N PRO A 162 1.11 5.67 -7.56
CA PRO A 162 2.47 6.24 -7.67
C PRO A 162 2.87 7.21 -6.55
N SER A 163 1.89 7.88 -5.93
CA SER A 163 2.15 8.77 -4.79
C SER A 163 2.35 8.03 -3.46
N ASN A 164 2.02 6.74 -3.40
CA ASN A 164 2.20 5.92 -2.22
C ASN A 164 3.69 5.59 -2.01
N ARG A 165 4.13 5.66 -0.76
CA ARG A 165 5.54 5.49 -0.38
C ARG A 165 5.87 4.14 0.24
N PHE A 166 4.89 3.23 0.37
CA PHE A 166 5.06 1.92 0.99
C PHE A 166 6.30 1.18 0.46
N TRP A 167 6.38 0.97 -0.85
CA TRP A 167 7.50 0.26 -1.48
C TRP A 167 8.87 0.92 -1.26
N LYS A 168 8.91 2.26 -1.25
CA LYS A 168 10.14 3.01 -0.96
C LYS A 168 10.54 2.89 0.50
N LEU A 169 9.57 2.95 1.42
CA LEU A 169 9.77 2.80 2.86
C LEU A 169 10.17 1.36 3.23
N LEU A 170 9.63 0.34 2.55
CA LEU A 170 10.08 -1.05 2.70
C LEU A 170 11.58 -1.18 2.40
N TYR A 171 11.99 -0.62 1.26
CA TYR A 171 13.40 -0.67 0.88
C TYR A 171 14.29 0.16 1.80
N SER A 172 13.96 1.44 2.03
CA SER A 172 14.81 2.34 2.82
C SER A 172 14.91 1.95 4.30
N SER A 173 13.95 1.17 4.81
CA SER A 173 14.01 0.63 6.18
C SER A 173 14.79 -0.67 6.29
N GLY A 174 15.11 -1.35 5.19
CA GLY A 174 15.71 -2.68 5.20
C GLY A 174 14.71 -3.84 5.35
N LEU A 175 13.40 -3.56 5.30
CA LEU A 175 12.38 -4.60 5.21
C LEU A 175 12.53 -5.44 3.93
N THR A 176 12.95 -4.82 2.83
CA THR A 176 13.34 -5.50 1.59
C THR A 176 14.77 -5.12 1.21
N THR A 177 15.52 -6.06 0.62
CA THR A 177 16.93 -5.84 0.22
C THR A 177 17.08 -5.02 -1.07
N ARG A 178 15.99 -4.88 -1.83
CA ARG A 178 15.90 -4.03 -3.03
C ARG A 178 14.58 -3.30 -3.07
N LEU A 179 14.49 -2.27 -3.92
CA LEU A 179 13.23 -1.62 -4.23
C LEU A 179 12.34 -2.55 -5.06
N MET A 180 11.26 -3.03 -4.46
CA MET A 180 10.25 -3.85 -5.14
C MET A 180 9.15 -2.98 -5.77
N LYS A 181 8.51 -3.51 -6.80
CA LYS A 181 7.35 -2.90 -7.47
C LYS A 181 6.05 -3.49 -6.92
N PRO A 182 4.92 -2.76 -6.99
CA PRO A 182 3.62 -3.27 -6.58
C PRO A 182 3.25 -4.64 -7.16
N VAL A 183 3.58 -4.87 -8.43
CA VAL A 183 3.29 -6.14 -9.13
C VAL A 183 4.01 -7.36 -8.55
N GLU A 184 4.99 -7.14 -7.67
CA GLU A 184 5.78 -8.18 -7.01
C GLU A 184 5.25 -8.51 -5.61
N ASP A 185 4.14 -7.91 -5.17
CA ASP A 185 3.60 -8.07 -3.82
C ASP A 185 3.37 -9.52 -3.38
N ARG A 186 2.87 -10.36 -4.28
CA ARG A 186 2.66 -11.80 -4.00
C ARG A 186 3.95 -12.58 -3.74
N SER A 187 5.13 -12.01 -4.03
CA SER A 187 6.43 -12.64 -3.72
C SER A 187 6.97 -12.24 -2.34
N LEU A 188 6.36 -11.25 -1.66
CA LEU A 188 6.81 -10.79 -0.34
C LEU A 188 6.84 -11.89 0.74
N PRO A 189 5.86 -12.82 0.82
CA PRO A 189 5.89 -13.89 1.80
C PRO A 189 7.12 -14.77 1.63
N ALA A 190 7.32 -15.31 0.42
CA ALA A 190 8.42 -16.23 0.12
C ALA A 190 9.81 -15.57 0.23
N LEU A 191 9.95 -14.32 -0.22
CA LEU A 191 11.26 -13.65 -0.26
C LEU A 191 11.67 -13.03 1.08
N TYR A 192 10.70 -12.55 1.87
CA TYR A 192 11.00 -11.70 3.03
C TYR A 192 10.20 -12.04 4.29
N GLY A 193 9.26 -13.00 4.22
CA GLY A 193 8.33 -13.28 5.31
C GLY A 193 7.38 -12.12 5.57
N LEU A 194 7.03 -11.35 4.55
CA LEU A 194 6.19 -10.15 4.67
C LEU A 194 4.84 -10.36 3.96
N GLY A 195 3.76 -9.91 4.58
CA GLY A 195 2.41 -10.00 4.01
C GLY A 195 1.62 -8.70 4.08
N ASN A 196 0.45 -8.66 3.46
CA ASN A 196 -0.39 -7.48 3.35
C ASN A 196 -1.88 -7.82 3.52
N THR A 197 -2.60 -6.97 4.24
CA THR A 197 -4.07 -6.96 4.34
C THR A 197 -4.55 -5.52 4.53
N ASN A 198 -5.86 -5.28 4.50
CA ASN A 198 -6.45 -4.04 4.97
C ASN A 198 -7.40 -4.28 6.15
N ILE A 199 -7.61 -3.24 6.98
CA ILE A 199 -8.67 -3.27 8.00
C ILE A 199 -10.04 -3.20 7.33
N VAL A 200 -10.24 -2.33 6.34
CA VAL A 200 -11.50 -2.24 5.58
C VAL A 200 -11.29 -2.78 4.17
N ALA A 201 -12.15 -3.72 3.77
CA ALA A 201 -12.03 -4.42 2.49
C ALA A 201 -12.40 -3.54 1.28
N ARG A 202 -13.44 -2.68 1.42
CA ARG A 202 -13.97 -1.96 0.25
C ARG A 202 -13.02 -0.88 -0.28
N PRO A 203 -12.97 -0.69 -1.61
CA PRO A 203 -12.22 0.41 -2.21
C PRO A 203 -12.84 1.78 -1.94
N THR A 204 -11.99 2.80 -1.76
CA THR A 204 -12.39 4.22 -1.79
C THR A 204 -11.34 5.09 -2.46
N ARG A 205 -11.67 6.35 -2.74
CA ARG A 205 -10.66 7.29 -3.26
C ARG A 205 -9.64 7.67 -2.21
N ASN A 206 -10.07 7.82 -0.96
CA ASN A 206 -9.21 8.16 0.17
C ASN A 206 -9.89 7.78 1.50
N GLY A 207 -9.11 7.76 2.58
CA GLY A 207 -9.60 7.37 3.91
C GLY A 207 -10.69 8.25 4.51
N ALA A 208 -10.88 9.49 4.05
CA ALA A 208 -11.95 10.36 4.55
C ALA A 208 -13.34 9.92 4.09
N GLU A 209 -13.42 9.03 3.09
CA GLU A 209 -14.67 8.46 2.58
C GLU A 209 -15.15 7.23 3.39
N LEU A 210 -14.38 6.79 4.39
CA LEU A 210 -14.74 5.74 5.34
C LEU A 210 -15.37 6.33 6.60
N SER A 211 -16.34 5.64 7.19
CA SER A 211 -16.85 6.01 8.51
C SER A 211 -15.98 5.41 9.63
N LYS A 212 -16.05 5.98 10.84
CA LYS A 212 -15.39 5.38 12.01
C LYS A 212 -15.97 4.02 12.34
N GLN A 213 -17.30 3.91 12.31
CA GLN A 213 -18.02 2.66 12.58
C GLN A 213 -17.57 1.55 11.63
N GLU A 214 -17.43 1.85 10.34
CA GLU A 214 -16.99 0.88 9.34
C GLU A 214 -15.58 0.32 9.63
N MET A 215 -14.65 1.15 10.11
CA MET A 215 -13.34 0.68 10.56
C MET A 215 -13.46 -0.15 11.84
N ASP A 216 -14.24 0.32 12.81
CA ASP A 216 -14.41 -0.30 14.12
C ASP A 216 -15.07 -1.70 13.98
N ASP A 217 -16.09 -1.83 13.13
CA ASP A 217 -16.77 -3.11 12.81
C ASP A 217 -15.81 -4.14 12.18
N SER A 218 -14.77 -3.66 11.48
CA SER A 218 -13.83 -4.55 10.78
C SER A 218 -12.69 -5.06 11.68
N VAL A 219 -12.59 -4.58 12.92
CA VAL A 219 -11.52 -5.01 13.86
C VAL A 219 -11.65 -6.50 14.18
N ALA A 220 -12.85 -7.02 14.37
CA ALA A 220 -13.05 -8.45 14.67
C ALA A 220 -12.52 -9.36 13.54
N VAL A 221 -12.78 -8.97 12.28
CA VAL A 221 -12.30 -9.70 11.09
C VAL A 221 -10.77 -9.64 11.01
N LEU A 222 -10.16 -8.50 11.35
CA LEU A 222 -8.71 -8.38 11.42
C LEU A 222 -8.11 -9.30 12.49
N GLU A 223 -8.70 -9.34 13.69
CA GLU A 223 -8.26 -10.22 14.78
C GLU A 223 -8.34 -11.71 14.37
N GLU A 224 -9.42 -12.11 13.71
CA GLU A 224 -9.61 -13.47 13.20
C GLU A 224 -8.54 -13.86 12.16
N LYS A 225 -8.25 -12.98 11.20
CA LYS A 225 -7.17 -13.19 10.22
C LYS A 225 -5.82 -13.38 10.92
N MET A 226 -5.49 -12.52 11.89
CA MET A 226 -4.21 -12.63 12.60
C MET A 226 -4.14 -13.91 13.45
N ARG A 227 -5.26 -14.35 14.03
CA ARG A 227 -5.35 -15.62 14.76
C ARG A 227 -5.19 -16.83 13.84
N MET A 228 -5.70 -16.76 12.62
CA MET A 228 -5.60 -17.82 11.63
C MET A 228 -4.18 -17.97 11.08
N PHE A 229 -3.55 -16.85 10.68
CA PHE A 229 -2.25 -16.87 10.01
C PHE A 229 -1.05 -16.75 10.97
N LYS A 230 -1.30 -16.39 12.23
CA LYS A 230 -0.32 -16.32 13.32
C LYS A 230 1.01 -15.63 12.93
N PRO A 231 1.01 -14.41 12.32
CA PRO A 231 2.26 -13.71 12.04
C PRO A 231 2.97 -13.33 13.33
N GLU A 232 4.29 -13.18 13.30
CA GLU A 232 5.05 -12.80 14.50
C GLU A 232 4.78 -11.35 14.92
N ALA A 233 4.63 -10.46 13.93
CA ALA A 233 4.26 -9.07 14.14
C ALA A 233 3.20 -8.59 13.15
N VAL A 234 2.45 -7.59 13.58
CA VAL A 234 1.50 -6.83 12.76
C VAL A 234 1.95 -5.39 12.72
N CYS A 235 2.17 -4.86 11.53
CA CYS A 235 2.48 -3.46 11.31
C CYS A 235 1.23 -2.69 10.86
N ILE A 236 0.71 -1.85 11.74
CA ILE A 236 -0.43 -0.98 11.48
C ILE A 236 0.04 0.24 10.69
N VAL A 237 -0.34 0.33 9.41
CA VAL A 237 0.18 1.33 8.46
C VAL A 237 -0.63 2.63 8.52
N GLY A 238 -0.70 3.22 9.70
CA GLY A 238 -1.31 4.54 9.93
C GLY A 238 -2.05 4.67 11.25
N LYS A 239 -1.94 5.86 11.85
CA LYS A 239 -2.54 6.21 13.14
C LYS A 239 -4.04 5.94 13.22
N SER A 240 -4.82 6.27 12.19
CA SER A 240 -6.28 6.13 12.23
C SER A 240 -6.76 4.68 12.37
N ILE A 241 -5.99 3.73 11.83
CA ILE A 241 -6.26 2.30 11.95
C ILE A 241 -6.02 1.89 13.41
N TRP A 242 -4.90 2.32 13.99
CA TRP A 242 -4.61 2.05 15.40
C TRP A 242 -5.64 2.67 16.35
N GLU A 243 -6.09 3.89 16.08
CA GLU A 243 -7.16 4.54 16.83
C GLU A 243 -8.49 3.77 16.76
N SER A 244 -8.77 3.07 15.65
CA SER A 244 -9.95 2.21 15.49
C SER A 244 -9.84 0.95 16.34
N ILE A 245 -8.73 0.23 16.22
CA ILE A 245 -8.43 -0.95 17.04
C ILE A 245 -8.50 -0.59 18.54
N TRP A 246 -7.92 0.54 18.93
CA TRP A 246 -7.95 1.03 20.30
C TRP A 246 -9.37 1.30 20.80
N ARG A 247 -10.22 1.97 19.99
CA ARG A 247 -11.61 2.23 20.37
C ARG A 247 -12.39 0.95 20.62
N VAL A 248 -12.22 -0.04 19.76
CA VAL A 248 -12.93 -1.32 19.90
C VAL A 248 -12.48 -2.07 21.14
N ARG A 249 -11.16 -2.09 21.41
CA ARG A 249 -10.60 -2.83 22.55
C ARG A 249 -10.83 -2.15 23.90
N HIS A 250 -10.72 -0.83 23.94
CA HIS A 250 -10.73 -0.06 25.19
C HIS A 250 -12.04 0.71 25.42
N GLY A 251 -12.98 0.68 24.47
CA GLY A 251 -14.27 1.37 24.57
C GLY A 251 -14.19 2.90 24.53
N ARG A 252 -13.02 3.47 24.20
CA ARG A 252 -12.78 4.93 24.19
C ARG A 252 -11.72 5.33 23.18
N ALA A 253 -11.64 6.62 22.85
CA ALA A 253 -10.53 7.15 22.07
C ALA A 253 -9.19 7.07 22.83
N ILE A 254 -8.11 6.83 22.09
CA ILE A 254 -6.74 6.92 22.61
C ILE A 254 -6.39 8.38 22.90
N LYS A 255 -5.77 8.65 24.06
CA LYS A 255 -5.28 9.99 24.40
C LYS A 255 -3.97 10.26 23.66
N LYS A 256 -3.59 11.54 23.58
CA LYS A 256 -2.37 11.95 22.89
C LYS A 256 -1.12 11.36 23.55
N GLU A 257 -1.14 11.25 24.87
CA GLU A 257 -0.05 10.77 25.71
C GLU A 257 0.10 9.24 25.65
N GLU A 258 -0.97 8.54 25.29
CA GLU A 258 -1.00 7.08 25.11
C GLU A 258 -0.56 6.67 23.70
N PHE A 259 -0.71 7.57 22.73
CA PHE A 259 -0.33 7.31 21.35
C PHE A 259 1.18 7.45 21.14
N ARG A 260 1.79 6.38 20.61
CA ARG A 260 3.17 6.40 20.10
C ARG A 260 3.30 5.57 18.84
N TYR A 261 4.14 6.03 17.91
CA TYR A 261 4.64 5.17 16.83
C TYR A 261 5.67 4.17 17.40
N GLY A 262 5.91 3.09 16.67
CA GLY A 262 6.84 2.04 17.08
C GLY A 262 6.13 0.82 17.68
N TRP A 263 6.91 -0.04 18.34
CA TRP A 263 6.41 -1.23 19.04
C TRP A 263 5.45 -0.87 20.17
N GLN A 264 4.26 -1.44 20.19
CA GLN A 264 3.30 -1.31 21.30
C GLN A 264 3.58 -2.35 22.39
N ASP A 265 2.91 -2.20 23.53
CA ASP A 265 3.08 -3.10 24.68
C ASP A 265 2.53 -4.51 24.36
N ASP A 266 3.07 -5.55 25.00
CA ASP A 266 2.67 -6.95 24.72
C ASP A 266 1.18 -7.21 25.03
N SER A 267 0.59 -6.42 25.93
CA SER A 267 -0.85 -6.45 26.20
C SER A 267 -1.69 -6.07 24.98
N GLU A 268 -1.11 -5.41 23.99
CA GLU A 268 -1.76 -4.98 22.77
C GLU A 268 -1.61 -5.96 21.60
N ALA A 269 -1.05 -7.15 21.81
CA ALA A 269 -0.93 -8.16 20.76
C ALA A 269 -2.28 -8.45 20.05
N ILE A 270 -2.25 -8.65 18.72
CA ILE A 270 -3.44 -8.90 17.87
C ILE A 270 -3.57 -10.39 17.55
N GLY A 271 -4.81 -10.89 17.57
CA GLY A 271 -5.19 -12.28 17.30
C GLY A 271 -5.16 -13.19 18.53
N LYS A 272 -5.09 -12.65 19.75
CA LYS A 272 -4.96 -13.44 20.99
C LYS A 272 -5.99 -14.57 21.06
N PRO A 273 -5.60 -15.82 21.38
CA PRO A 273 -6.54 -16.94 21.52
C PRO A 273 -7.67 -16.60 22.51
N ASP A 274 -8.91 -16.95 22.19
CA ASP A 274 -10.12 -16.53 22.92
C ASP A 274 -10.33 -17.37 24.20
N GLY A 275 -9.26 -17.63 24.96
CA GLY A 275 -9.29 -18.46 26.16
C GLY A 275 -9.65 -19.93 25.93
N LEU A 276 -10.16 -20.31 24.74
CA LEU A 276 -10.24 -21.70 24.32
C LEU A 276 -8.82 -22.19 24.06
N LYS A 277 -8.30 -22.99 24.99
CA LYS A 277 -7.13 -23.84 24.74
C LYS A 277 -7.47 -24.70 23.54
N GLU A 278 -6.72 -24.58 22.45
CA GLU A 278 -6.69 -25.65 21.46
C GLU A 278 -6.11 -26.87 22.20
N GLU A 279 -6.96 -27.84 22.53
CA GLU A 279 -6.54 -29.10 23.13
C GLU A 279 -5.80 -29.89 22.06
N GLY A 280 -4.47 -29.81 22.09
CA GLY A 280 -3.62 -30.65 21.27
C GLY A 280 -2.41 -29.90 20.73
N GLU A 281 -1.47 -29.56 21.61
CA GLU A 281 -0.03 -29.60 21.33
C GLU A 281 0.70 -29.18 22.61
N GLU A 282 1.65 -30.00 23.06
CA GLU A 282 2.66 -29.60 24.05
C GLU A 282 3.54 -28.51 23.43
N GLY A 283 3.00 -27.30 23.31
CA GLY A 283 3.63 -26.16 22.67
C GLY A 283 3.28 -24.86 23.39
N GLU A 284 4.19 -23.89 23.32
CA GLU A 284 3.96 -22.57 23.89
C GLU A 284 2.74 -21.92 23.21
N VAL A 285 1.71 -21.59 23.99
CA VAL A 285 0.48 -20.96 23.48
C VAL A 285 0.85 -19.65 22.78
N TRP A 286 0.50 -19.52 21.50
CA TRP A 286 0.74 -18.31 20.73
C TRP A 286 0.00 -17.12 21.36
N LYS A 287 0.74 -16.09 21.79
CA LYS A 287 0.23 -14.97 22.60
C LYS A 287 -0.39 -13.83 21.78
N GLY A 288 -0.58 -14.03 20.47
CA GLY A 288 -0.90 -12.99 19.52
C GLY A 288 0.34 -12.38 18.86
N ALA A 289 0.12 -11.67 17.75
CA ALA A 289 1.16 -10.98 17.01
C ALA A 289 1.55 -9.67 17.71
N ARG A 290 2.85 -9.39 17.83
CA ARG A 290 3.35 -8.13 18.38
C ARG A 290 2.94 -6.96 17.49
N VAL A 291 2.49 -5.85 18.06
CA VAL A 291 2.00 -4.72 17.27
C VAL A 291 3.08 -3.66 17.10
N PHE A 292 3.29 -3.24 15.84
CA PHE A 292 4.08 -2.07 15.49
C PHE A 292 3.16 -1.04 14.82
N VAL A 293 3.16 0.21 15.31
CA VAL A 293 2.36 1.29 14.69
C VAL A 293 3.28 2.17 13.85
N ALA A 294 3.08 2.14 12.53
CA ALA A 294 3.83 2.91 11.57
C ALA A 294 3.08 4.16 11.11
N THR A 295 3.81 5.04 10.45
CA THR A 295 3.24 6.21 9.77
C THR A 295 2.47 5.79 8.52
N THR A 296 1.50 6.61 8.11
CA THR A 296 0.79 6.38 6.84
C THR A 296 1.73 6.56 5.64
N THR A 297 1.58 5.69 4.66
CA THR A 297 2.37 5.68 3.41
C THR A 297 1.72 6.50 2.29
N SER A 298 0.53 7.06 2.53
CA SER A 298 -0.17 7.88 1.55
C SER A 298 0.60 9.17 1.25
N GLY A 299 0.76 9.48 -0.04
CA GLY A 299 1.33 10.76 -0.48
C GLY A 299 0.47 11.99 -0.14
N LEU A 300 -0.76 11.79 0.36
CA LEU A 300 -1.63 12.88 0.83
C LEU A 300 -1.26 13.36 2.25
N ALA A 301 -0.50 12.56 3.01
CA ALA A 301 -0.15 12.88 4.38
C ALA A 301 1.19 13.63 4.45
N ALA A 302 1.09 14.94 4.72
CA ALA A 302 2.25 15.83 4.84
C ALA A 302 3.06 15.62 6.14
N ASN A 303 2.42 15.13 7.20
CA ASN A 303 3.05 14.88 8.50
C ASN A 303 2.97 13.40 8.89
N PRO A 304 3.99 12.83 9.56
CA PRO A 304 5.29 13.45 9.87
C PRO A 304 6.18 13.61 8.62
N THR A 305 7.33 14.27 8.76
CA THR A 305 8.29 14.49 7.67
C THR A 305 8.80 13.16 7.09
N GLN A 306 9.35 13.19 5.88
CA GLN A 306 9.86 11.97 5.23
C GLN A 306 10.97 11.30 6.06
N ALA A 307 11.88 12.07 6.64
CA ALA A 307 12.96 11.55 7.49
C ALA A 307 12.42 10.88 8.78
N GLU A 308 11.39 11.47 9.40
CA GLU A 308 10.74 10.87 10.56
C GLU A 308 10.01 9.57 10.19
N LYS A 309 9.35 9.52 9.01
CA LYS A 309 8.76 8.29 8.50
C LYS A 309 9.85 7.21 8.33
N GLU A 310 10.95 7.54 7.67
CA GLU A 310 12.06 6.60 7.46
C GLU A 310 12.65 6.10 8.78
N LYS A 311 12.85 6.98 9.76
CA LYS A 311 13.33 6.60 11.10
C LYS A 311 12.39 5.59 11.79
N ILE A 312 11.09 5.86 11.78
CA ILE A 312 10.09 4.95 12.39
C ILE A 312 10.11 3.61 11.66
N TRP A 313 10.07 3.61 10.32
CA TRP A 313 10.08 2.37 9.55
C TRP A 313 11.38 1.58 9.72
N ARG A 314 12.52 2.25 9.90
CA ARG A 314 13.81 1.60 10.15
C ARG A 314 13.82 0.75 11.42
N GLU A 315 13.12 1.17 12.48
CA GLU A 315 12.99 0.38 13.71
C GLU A 315 12.40 -1.01 13.44
N LEU A 316 11.31 -1.06 12.66
CA LEU A 316 10.71 -2.32 12.22
C LEU A 316 11.63 -3.11 11.27
N GLY A 317 12.32 -2.41 10.37
CA GLY A 317 13.24 -3.02 9.42
C GLY A 317 14.44 -3.71 10.08
N VAL A 318 15.08 -3.07 11.06
CA VAL A 318 16.16 -3.66 11.87
C VAL A 318 15.68 -4.94 12.56
N TRP A 319 14.48 -4.91 13.14
CA TRP A 319 13.90 -6.08 13.77
C TRP A 319 13.63 -7.20 12.77
N ALA A 320 13.04 -6.90 11.61
CA ALA A 320 12.76 -7.90 10.58
C ALA A 320 14.03 -8.50 9.97
N GLU A 321 15.09 -7.71 9.78
CA GLU A 321 16.42 -8.21 9.38
C GLU A 321 16.96 -9.22 10.39
N LYS A 322 16.93 -8.87 11.69
CA LYS A 322 17.35 -9.77 12.75
C LYS A 322 16.55 -11.08 12.73
N ARG A 323 15.21 -10.99 12.64
CA ARG A 323 14.34 -12.17 12.56
C ARG A 323 14.61 -13.07 11.36
N ARG A 324 14.92 -12.49 10.19
CA ARG A 324 15.31 -13.28 9.02
C ARG A 324 16.62 -14.03 9.22
N ARG A 325 17.64 -13.41 9.82
CA ARG A 325 18.93 -14.09 10.14
C ARG A 325 18.72 -15.24 11.12
N GLU A 326 17.94 -15.00 12.17
CA GLU A 326 17.60 -16.03 13.16
C GLU A 326 16.85 -17.22 12.51
N LYS A 327 15.93 -16.96 11.57
CA LYS A 327 15.25 -18.02 10.81
C LYS A 327 16.17 -18.74 9.81
N ALA A 328 17.19 -18.08 9.30
CA ALA A 328 18.19 -18.69 8.42
C ALA A 328 19.21 -19.56 9.18
N GLY A 329 19.14 -19.61 10.52
CA GLY A 329 20.10 -20.34 11.35
C GLY A 329 21.44 -19.61 11.51
N GLU A 330 21.52 -18.33 11.15
CA GLU A 330 22.69 -17.50 11.40
C GLU A 330 22.72 -17.12 12.88
N VAL A 331 23.58 -17.80 13.65
CA VAL A 331 23.83 -17.49 15.07
C VAL A 331 24.58 -16.16 15.13
N VAL A 332 23.93 -15.12 15.64
CA VAL A 332 24.61 -13.88 16.01
C VAL A 332 25.27 -14.12 17.37
N GLU A 333 26.52 -14.56 17.40
CA GLU A 333 27.33 -14.48 18.62
C GLU A 333 27.56 -13.00 18.93
N VAL A 334 26.88 -12.51 19.96
CA VAL A 334 27.25 -11.24 20.58
C VAL A 334 28.51 -11.50 21.39
N VAL A 335 29.67 -11.29 20.77
CA VAL A 335 30.94 -11.31 21.49
C VAL A 335 31.03 -10.03 22.33
N GLU A 336 30.74 -10.16 23.62
CA GLU A 336 30.97 -9.10 24.60
C GLU A 336 32.49 -9.00 24.86
N VAL A 337 33.18 -8.13 24.12
CA VAL A 337 34.60 -7.86 24.35
C VAL A 337 34.72 -6.94 25.56
N VAL A 338 34.89 -7.53 26.75
CA VAL A 338 35.34 -6.80 27.94
C VAL A 338 36.85 -6.64 27.86
N ALA A 339 37.31 -5.57 27.21
CA ALA A 339 38.68 -5.09 27.38
C ALA A 339 38.74 -3.57 27.19
N GLY A 340 38.81 -2.85 28.31
CA GLY A 340 39.46 -1.54 28.38
C GLY A 340 39.05 -0.51 27.33
N GLY A 341 37.76 -0.18 27.25
CA GLY A 341 37.30 1.16 26.89
C GLY A 341 37.63 1.69 25.50
N VAL A 342 37.26 0.99 24.41
CA VAL A 342 36.74 1.63 23.17
C VAL A 342 35.79 0.65 22.49
N VAL A 343 34.52 1.03 22.29
CA VAL A 343 33.53 0.20 21.59
C VAL A 343 33.74 0.34 20.09
N GLY A 344 34.12 -0.74 19.42
CA GLY A 344 34.19 -0.83 17.96
C GLY A 344 33.58 -2.15 17.48
N GLU A 345 32.61 -2.08 16.58
CA GLU A 345 32.01 -3.23 15.88
C GLU A 345 33.01 -3.79 14.86
N VAL A 346 33.29 -5.10 14.91
CA VAL A 346 34.07 -5.79 13.88
C VAL A 346 33.25 -6.95 13.32
N LEU A 347 32.98 -6.88 12.02
CA LEU A 347 32.42 -7.97 11.20
C LEU A 347 33.57 -8.88 10.75
N LEU A 348 33.45 -10.18 10.97
CA LEU A 348 34.26 -11.18 10.25
C LEU A 348 33.34 -11.95 9.31
N ASN A 349 33.74 -11.96 8.03
CA ASN A 349 33.01 -12.45 6.87
C ASN A 349 32.68 -13.93 6.90
#